data_AF-T0ZTR1-F1
#
_entry.id   AF-T0ZTR1-F1
#
_cell.length_a   1.000
_cell.length_b   1.000
_cell.length_c   1.000
_cell.angle_alpha   90.00
_cell.angle_beta   90.00
_cell.angle_gamma   90.00
#
_symmetry.space_group_name_H-M   'P 1'
#
loop_
_entity.id
_entity.type
_entity.pdbx_description
1 polymer ?
#
loop_
_entity_poly.entity_id
_entity_poly.type
_entity_poly.pdbx_seq_one_letter_code
_entity_poly.pdbx_strand_id
1 'polypeptide(L)'
;MGVISLDGKGIVMPQEDLREETQRRAEESSHKLQSRLSRGEKRNRKRMATVAAVYEIEPHYRKAEQIMDPQAARPLAPKPIDKRVWASVQQPMSEV
;
A
#
# COMPACT_ATOMS: atom_id res chain seq x y z
N MET A 1 12.86 -9.23 -17.22
CA MET A 1 12.20 -10.34 -16.49
C MET A 1 10.84 -9.86 -16.03
N GLY A 2 9.76 -10.62 -16.28
CA GLY A 2 8.43 -10.28 -15.80
C GLY A 2 8.29 -10.54 -14.31
N VAL A 3 7.86 -9.54 -13.54
CA VAL A 3 7.65 -9.62 -12.10
C VAL A 3 6.19 -9.35 -11.79
N ILE A 4 5.63 -10.18 -10.91
CA ILE A 4 4.31 -9.97 -10.32
C ILE A 4 4.53 -9.76 -8.82
N SER A 5 3.96 -8.68 -8.29
CA SER A 5 3.97 -8.41 -6.84
C SER A 5 2.56 -8.16 -6.35
N LEU A 6 2.25 -8.73 -5.18
CA LEU A 6 1.00 -8.54 -4.45
C LEU A 6 1.31 -7.86 -3.12
N ASP A 7 0.52 -6.86 -2.75
CA ASP A 7 0.65 -6.13 -1.49
C ASP A 7 -0.73 -5.74 -0.93
N GLY A 8 -0.79 -5.42 0.36
CA GLY A 8 -1.96 -4.89 1.03
C GLY A 8 -1.84 -3.39 1.28
N LYS A 9 -2.76 -2.59 0.75
CA LYS A 9 -2.82 -1.14 1.02
C LYS A 9 -4.07 -0.75 1.80
N GLY A 10 -3.88 -0.12 2.96
CA GLY A 10 -4.97 0.54 3.70
C GLY A 10 -5.42 1.84 3.02
N ILE A 11 -6.50 1.78 2.24
CA ILE A 11 -7.08 2.92 1.52
C ILE A 11 -8.21 3.55 2.32
N VAL A 12 -8.37 4.88 2.23
CA VAL A 12 -9.53 5.58 2.80
C VAL A 12 -10.74 5.30 1.92
N MET A 13 -11.86 4.90 2.52
CA MET A 13 -13.07 4.61 1.78
C MET A 13 -13.98 5.84 1.74
N PRO A 14 -14.70 6.05 0.62
CA PRO A 14 -15.94 6.82 0.61
C PRO A 14 -16.93 6.27 1.65
N GLN A 15 -17.78 7.13 2.19
CA GLN A 15 -18.72 6.77 3.24
C GLN A 15 -19.70 5.67 2.80
N GLU A 16 -20.19 5.74 1.56
CA GLU A 16 -21.10 4.78 0.92
C GLU A 16 -20.50 3.39 0.66
N ASP A 17 -19.16 3.28 0.59
CA ASP A 17 -18.45 2.02 0.30
C ASP A 17 -17.91 1.34 1.58
N LEU A 18 -18.22 1.91 2.74
CA LEU A 18 -17.91 1.30 4.02
C LEU A 18 -18.75 0.03 4.24
N ARG A 19 -18.26 -0.86 5.10
CA ARG A 19 -19.11 -1.94 5.62
C ARG A 19 -20.23 -1.31 6.44
N GLU A 20 -21.43 -1.83 6.34
CA GLU A 20 -22.64 -1.27 6.96
C GLU A 20 -22.44 -0.84 8.43
N GLU A 21 -21.84 -1.71 9.26
CA GLU A 21 -21.55 -1.38 10.67
C GLU A 21 -20.60 -0.17 10.82
N THR A 22 -19.60 -0.08 9.95
CA THR A 22 -18.63 1.03 9.96
C THR A 22 -19.23 2.31 9.39
N GLN A 23 -20.11 2.19 8.40
CA GLN A 23 -20.85 3.30 7.82
C GLN A 23 -21.73 3.97 8.88
N ARG A 24 -22.56 3.18 9.58
CA ARG A 24 -23.42 3.67 10.67
C ARG A 24 -22.62 4.41 11.74
N ARG A 25 -21.49 3.84 12.17
CA ARG A 25 -20.59 4.49 13.15
C ARG A 25 -19.94 5.77 12.63
N ALA A 26 -19.77 5.90 11.32
CA ALA A 26 -19.22 7.11 10.74
C ALA A 26 -20.29 8.20 10.60
N GLU A 27 -21.54 7.85 10.31
CA GLU A 27 -22.70 8.77 10.35
C GLU A 27 -22.95 9.31 11.77
N GLU A 28 -22.82 8.45 12.78
CA GLU A 28 -22.96 8.83 14.19
C GLU A 28 -21.75 9.62 14.72
N SER A 29 -20.62 9.63 13.99
CA SER A 29 -19.40 10.30 14.45
C SER A 29 -19.36 11.77 14.05
N SER A 30 -19.17 12.63 15.05
CA SER A 30 -18.91 14.06 14.86
C SER A 30 -17.55 14.45 15.45
N HIS A 31 -16.90 15.41 14.80
CA HIS A 31 -15.65 15.97 15.31
C HIS A 31 -15.91 16.75 16.60
N LYS A 32 -15.20 16.39 17.67
CA LYS A 32 -15.36 17.04 18.98
C LYS A 32 -14.56 18.33 19.10
N LEU A 33 -13.48 18.45 18.34
CA LEU A 33 -12.55 19.57 18.36
C LEU A 33 -12.25 19.99 16.91
N GLN A 34 -12.04 21.29 16.69
CA GLN A 34 -11.89 21.85 15.34
C GLN A 34 -10.50 21.61 14.73
N SER A 35 -9.44 21.61 15.54
CA SER A 35 -8.05 21.59 15.04
C SER A 35 -7.34 20.25 15.14
N ARG A 36 -7.84 19.33 15.97
CA ARG A 36 -7.22 18.03 16.21
C ARG A 36 -8.24 16.97 16.59
N LEU A 37 -7.85 15.71 16.47
CA LEU A 37 -8.66 14.60 16.95
C LEU A 37 -8.66 14.55 18.48
N SER A 38 -9.82 14.20 19.04
CA SER A 38 -9.94 13.80 20.43
C SER A 38 -9.39 12.37 20.65
N ARG A 39 -9.15 11.98 21.90
CA ARG A 39 -8.58 10.68 22.22
C ARG A 39 -9.50 9.56 21.72
N GLY A 40 -8.97 8.64 20.92
CA GLY A 40 -9.72 7.53 20.33
C GLY A 40 -10.53 7.89 19.08
N GLU A 41 -10.58 9.17 18.71
CA GLU A 41 -11.28 9.61 17.50
C GLU A 41 -10.49 9.20 16.25
N LYS A 42 -11.20 8.62 15.29
CA LYS A 42 -10.62 8.13 14.04
C LYS A 42 -10.98 9.10 12.91
N ARG A 43 -9.98 9.77 12.35
CA ARG A 43 -10.16 10.72 11.23
C ARG A 43 -10.74 10.08 9.98
N ASN A 44 -10.22 8.91 9.61
CA ASN A 44 -10.59 8.21 8.38
C ASN A 44 -11.05 6.79 8.71
N ARG A 45 -11.91 6.21 7.86
CA ARG A 45 -12.23 4.79 7.87
C ARG A 45 -11.55 4.14 6.67
N LYS A 46 -10.73 3.12 6.92
CA LYS A 46 -9.90 2.48 5.91
C LYS A 46 -10.29 1.02 5.70
N ARG A 47 -10.12 0.52 4.48
CA ARG A 47 -10.14 -0.91 4.16
C ARG A 47 -8.81 -1.33 3.55
N MET A 48 -8.42 -2.58 3.76
CA MET A 48 -7.28 -3.19 3.08
C MET A 48 -7.69 -3.54 1.65
N ALA A 49 -7.09 -2.86 0.68
CA ALA A 49 -7.16 -3.23 -0.71
C ALA A 49 -6.00 -4.18 -1.04
N THR A 50 -6.28 -5.20 -1.82
CA THR A 50 -5.27 -6.05 -2.45
C THR A 50 -4.78 -5.31 -3.69
N VAL A 51 -3.48 -5.04 -3.76
CA VAL A 51 -2.83 -4.34 -4.87
C VAL A 51 -1.96 -5.33 -5.62
N ALA A 52 -2.19 -5.45 -6.91
CA ALA A 52 -1.36 -6.23 -7.81
C ALA A 52 -0.58 -5.28 -8.73
N ALA A 53 0.72 -5.54 -8.89
CA ALA A 53 1.53 -4.86 -9.89
C ALA A 53 2.23 -5.88 -10.78
N VAL A 54 2.20 -5.61 -12.08
CA VAL A 54 2.94 -6.36 -13.10
C VAL A 54 3.87 -5.39 -13.78
N TYR A 55 5.16 -5.72 -13.80
CA TYR A 55 6.18 -4.87 -14.40
C TYR A 55 7.34 -5.71 -14.90
N GLU A 56 8.12 -5.12 -15.81
CA GLU A 56 9.38 -5.71 -16.23
C GLU A 56 10.54 -4.97 -15.56
N ILE A 57 11.54 -5.72 -15.12
CA ILE A 57 12.78 -5.16 -14.57
C ILE A 57 13.97 -5.99 -15.04
N GLU A 58 15.08 -5.31 -15.28
CA GLU A 58 16.37 -5.95 -15.55
C GLU A 58 16.97 -6.52 -14.24
N PRO A 59 17.74 -7.61 -14.31
CA PRO A 59 18.45 -8.11 -13.14
C PRO A 59 19.48 -7.09 -12.61
N HIS A 60 19.47 -6.87 -11.30
CA HIS A 60 20.44 -5.99 -10.64
C HIS A 60 21.66 -6.79 -10.16
N TYR A 61 22.67 -6.91 -11.00
CA TYR A 61 23.90 -7.61 -10.65
C TYR A 61 24.79 -6.78 -9.70
N ARG A 62 25.24 -7.40 -8.62
CA ARG A 62 26.19 -6.83 -7.65
C ARG A 62 27.33 -7.80 -7.41
N LYS A 63 28.55 -7.29 -7.24
CA LYS A 63 29.72 -8.08 -6.81
C LYS A 63 29.73 -8.25 -5.28
N ALA A 64 30.50 -9.22 -4.79
CA ALA A 64 30.59 -9.51 -3.35
C ALA A 64 31.09 -8.29 -2.56
N GLU A 65 32.09 -7.57 -3.08
CA GLU A 65 32.66 -6.38 -2.44
C GLU A 65 31.61 -5.28 -2.28
N GLN A 66 30.70 -5.13 -3.24
CA GLN A 66 29.62 -4.13 -3.21
C GLN A 66 28.50 -4.49 -2.21
N ILE A 67 28.43 -5.74 -1.78
CA ILE A 67 27.49 -6.20 -0.75
C ILE A 67 28.13 -6.05 0.64
N MET A 68 29.42 -6.41 0.76
CA MET A 68 30.13 -6.45 2.04
C MET A 68 30.64 -5.07 2.49
N ASP A 69 30.99 -4.18 1.56
CA ASP A 69 31.46 -2.82 1.87
C ASP A 69 30.34 -1.80 1.60
N PRO A 70 29.81 -1.13 2.65
CA PRO A 70 28.82 -0.08 2.50
C PRO A 70 29.30 1.14 1.70
N GLN A 71 30.62 1.39 1.66
CA GLN A 71 31.24 2.53 0.98
C GLN A 71 31.61 2.25 -0.48
N ALA A 72 31.57 0.98 -0.91
CA ALA A 72 31.84 0.62 -2.29
C ALA A 72 30.82 1.26 -3.24
N ALA A 73 31.32 1.72 -4.40
CA ALA A 73 30.47 2.27 -5.45
C ALA A 73 29.46 1.22 -5.93
N ARG A 74 28.17 1.55 -5.82
CA ARG A 74 27.05 0.68 -6.20
C ARG A 74 26.59 1.01 -7.61
N PRO A 75 26.31 0.00 -8.46
CA PRO A 75 25.67 0.24 -9.73
C PRO A 75 24.27 0.81 -9.49
N LEU A 76 23.76 1.58 -10.45
CA LEU A 76 22.40 2.09 -10.39
C LEU A 76 21.42 0.93 -10.42
N ALA A 77 20.45 0.94 -9.50
CA ALA A 77 19.38 -0.04 -9.53
C ALA A 77 18.57 0.14 -10.83
N PRO A 78 18.25 -0.95 -11.54
CA PRO A 78 17.40 -0.89 -12.72
C PRO A 78 16.01 -0.38 -12.32
N LYS A 79 15.38 0.37 -13.21
CA LYS A 79 14.04 0.90 -13.00
C LYS A 79 13.02 -0.05 -13.62
N PRO A 80 11.88 -0.31 -12.94
CA PRO A 80 10.75 -1.00 -13.55
C PRO A 80 10.25 -0.26 -14.79
N ILE A 81 9.97 -0.99 -15.86
CA ILE A 81 9.30 -0.50 -17.07
C ILE A 81 7.95 -1.18 -17.24
N ASP A 82 7.07 -0.55 -18.03
CA ASP A 82 5.72 -1.04 -18.37
C ASP A 82 4.89 -1.47 -17.15
N LYS A 83 5.10 -0.75 -16.03
CA LYS A 83 4.44 -1.04 -14.77
C LYS A 83 2.96 -0.72 -14.86
N ARG A 84 2.15 -1.76 -14.68
CA ARG A 84 0.69 -1.67 -14.54
C ARG A 84 0.29 -2.07 -13.13
N VAL A 85 -0.67 -1.35 -12.57
CA VAL A 85 -1.12 -1.51 -11.19
C VAL A 85 -2.65 -1.62 -11.16
N TRP A 86 -3.14 -2.60 -10.41
CA TRP A 86 -4.55 -2.79 -10.12
C TRP A 86 -4.74 -2.84 -8.61
N ALA A 87 -5.91 -2.40 -8.15
CA ALA A 87 -6.29 -2.48 -6.74
C ALA A 87 -7.75 -2.93 -6.63
N SER A 88 -8.02 -3.81 -5.67
CA SER A 88 -9.38 -4.28 -5.36
C SER A 88 -9.60 -4.35 -3.86
N VAL A 89 -10.77 -3.89 -3.42
CA VAL A 89 -11.26 -4.03 -2.02
C VAL A 89 -12.20 -5.20 -1.83
N GLN A 90 -12.58 -5.88 -2.92
CA GLN A 90 -13.48 -7.04 -2.92
C GLN A 90 -12.72 -8.33 -2.62
N GLN A 91 -11.49 -8.44 -3.12
CA GLN A 91 -10.65 -9.62 -2.92
C GLN A 91 -9.89 -9.48 -1.60
N PRO A 92 -10.13 -10.34 -0.61
CA PRO A 92 -9.28 -10.42 0.56
C PRO A 92 -7.90 -10.98 0.16
N MET A 93 -6.85 -10.54 0.85
CA MET A 93 -5.53 -11.16 0.72
C MET A 93 -5.62 -12.56 1.33
N SER A 94 -5.70 -13.60 0.50
CA SER A 94 -5.54 -14.97 0.96
C SER A 94 -4.09 -15.16 1.39
N GLU A 95 -3.86 -15.89 2.48
CA GLU A 95 -2.51 -16.29 2.89
C GLU A 95 -1.82 -16.99 1.70
N VAL A 96 -0.61 -16.52 1.38
CA VAL A 96 0.29 -17.10 0.36
C VAL A 96 1.41 -17.82 1.09
#